data_AF-A0A7S3DIE9-F1
#
_entry.id   AF-A0A7S3DIE9-F1
#
_cell.length_a   1.000
_cell.length_b   1.000
_cell.length_c   1.000
_cell.angle_alpha   90.00
_cell.angle_beta   90.00
_cell.angle_gamma   90.00
#
_symmetry.space_group_name_H-M   'P 1'
#
loop_
_entity.id
_entity.type
_entity.pdbx_description
1 polymer ?
#
loop_
_entity_poly.entity_id
_entity_poly.type
_entity_poly.pdbx_seq_one_letter_code
_entity_poly.pdbx_strand_id
1 'polypeptide(L)'
;MNSQSSLREQAKIEFGAKNYLASLELFNRIVEEFGGSSEELSTLVTNKSMCYGKLGSWEMAEREAQRALALNDRNLKAIYHYGKACIELGRFEDAEEAICRGKSLLAVNDRERKNWETTFVQLLRHCRKQAWTRDVSKSRARNDEARAVAVRLLDENSSNQQVRRIIETALRHFDVLEESKHVPEHLLCPILMEVFIDPVVIAKTGNSFERSALMKHVEGNGAFDPLSRVPFDVNHGIGTNIALRDACEHFLEQ
;
A
#
# COMPACT_ATOMS: atom_id res chain seq x y z
N MET A 1 7.36 21.33 35.56
CA MET A 1 7.20 20.34 34.47
C MET A 1 8.30 20.62 33.45
N ASN A 2 9.00 19.60 32.96
CA ASN A 2 10.16 19.76 32.07
C ASN A 2 9.68 20.33 30.71
N SER A 3 10.26 21.42 30.19
CA SER A 3 9.73 22.10 28.98
C SER A 3 9.66 21.16 27.77
N GLN A 4 10.61 20.23 27.67
CA GLN A 4 10.64 19.20 26.62
C GLN A 4 9.41 18.27 26.65
N SER A 5 8.94 17.84 27.84
CA SER A 5 7.78 16.95 27.93
C SER A 5 6.49 17.65 27.52
N SER A 6 6.38 18.95 27.82
CA SER A 6 5.25 19.78 27.39
C SER A 6 5.21 19.93 25.87
N LEU A 7 6.35 20.13 25.22
CA LEU A 7 6.44 20.23 23.76
C LEU A 7 6.10 18.90 23.07
N ARG A 8 6.58 17.77 23.61
CA ARG A 8 6.25 16.44 23.09
C ARG A 8 4.75 16.17 23.14
N GLU A 9 4.08 16.61 24.20
CA GLU A 9 2.63 16.43 24.33
C GLU A 9 1.86 17.35 23.36
N GLN A 10 2.27 18.62 23.24
CA GLN A 10 1.68 19.52 22.25
C GLN A 10 1.82 18.98 20.82
N ALA A 11 2.98 18.41 20.48
CA ALA A 11 3.21 17.84 19.15
C ALA A 11 2.23 16.70 18.84
N LYS A 12 1.88 15.87 19.83
CA LYS A 12 0.87 14.81 19.69
C LYS A 12 -0.54 15.36 19.56
N ILE A 13 -0.87 16.42 20.30
CA ILE A 13 -2.17 17.10 20.21
C ILE A 13 -2.37 17.66 18.80
N GLU A 14 -1.38 18.39 18.28
CA GLU A 14 -1.42 18.92 16.91
C GLU A 14 -1.52 17.79 15.87
N PHE A 15 -0.79 16.69 16.08
CA PHE A 15 -0.88 15.53 15.22
C PHE A 15 -2.30 14.94 15.21
N GLY A 16 -2.92 14.77 16.38
CA GLY A 16 -4.29 14.27 16.53
C GLY A 16 -5.33 15.21 15.90
N ALA A 17 -5.09 16.52 15.94
CA ALA A 17 -5.88 17.55 15.29
C ALA A 17 -5.68 17.59 13.75
N LYS A 18 -4.85 16.71 13.18
CA LYS A 18 -4.44 16.68 11.76
C LYS A 18 -3.63 17.91 11.32
N ASN A 19 -3.11 18.70 12.27
CA ASN A 19 -2.21 19.83 12.02
C ASN A 19 -0.76 19.35 11.89
N TYR A 20 -0.47 18.57 10.85
CA TYR A 20 0.82 17.90 10.72
C TYR A 20 2.01 18.86 10.56
N LEU A 21 1.81 20.04 9.98
CA LEU A 21 2.84 21.08 9.87
C LEU A 21 3.22 21.65 11.24
N ALA A 22 2.23 22.02 12.07
CA ALA A 22 2.47 22.48 13.44
C ALA A 22 3.13 21.40 14.30
N SER A 23 2.72 20.14 14.13
CA SER A 23 3.35 18.99 14.78
C SER A 23 4.83 18.84 14.36
N LEU A 24 5.15 19.00 13.08
CA LEU A 24 6.53 18.98 12.57
C LEU A 24 7.39 20.10 13.14
N GLU A 25 6.88 21.33 13.21
CA GLU A 25 7.60 22.46 13.81
C GLU A 25 7.98 22.17 15.26
N LEU A 26 7.04 21.63 16.03
CA LEU A 26 7.29 21.23 17.42
C LEU A 26 8.34 20.11 17.50
N PHE A 27 8.28 19.10 16.63
CA PHE A 27 9.30 18.04 16.61
C PHE A 27 10.68 18.57 16.20
N ASN A 28 10.78 19.48 15.24
CA ASN A 28 12.04 20.10 14.85
C ASN A 28 12.65 20.87 16.02
N ARG A 29 11.85 21.70 16.71
CA ARG A 29 12.29 22.41 17.91
C ARG A 29 12.76 21.46 19.01
N ILE A 30 12.05 20.36 19.24
CA ILE A 30 12.46 19.37 20.26
C ILE A 30 13.84 18.78 19.92
N VAL A 31 14.06 18.42 18.65
CA VAL A 31 15.32 17.82 18.18
C VAL A 31 16.48 18.82 18.26
N GLU A 32 16.25 20.08 17.93
CA GLU A 32 17.27 21.14 17.94
C GLU A 32 17.60 21.64 19.36
N GLU A 33 16.60 21.87 20.20
CA GLU A 33 16.77 22.52 21.50
C GLU A 33 17.22 21.56 22.62
N PHE A 34 16.78 20.29 22.59
CA PHE A 34 16.94 19.39 23.74
C PHE A 34 17.78 18.15 23.47
N GLY A 35 18.00 17.78 22.19
CA GLY A 35 18.64 16.52 21.83
C GLY A 35 17.97 15.31 22.50
N GLY A 36 18.76 14.26 22.72
CA GLY A 36 18.31 13.05 23.42
C GLY A 36 19.27 11.88 23.24
N SER A 37 18.95 10.77 23.89
CA SER A 37 19.60 9.49 23.57
C SER A 37 19.32 9.08 22.11
N SER A 38 20.15 8.20 21.54
CA SER A 38 19.94 7.68 20.18
C SER A 38 18.53 7.10 19.99
N GLU A 39 18.01 6.42 21.03
CA GLU A 39 16.68 5.83 21.04
C GLU A 39 15.55 6.87 21.00
N GLU A 40 15.65 7.91 21.82
CA GLU A 40 14.66 8.99 21.85
C GLU A 40 14.67 9.81 20.56
N LEU A 41 15.86 10.10 20.03
CA LEU A 41 16.03 10.78 18.76
C LEU A 41 15.46 9.94 17.61
N SER A 42 15.70 8.62 17.60
CA SER A 42 15.10 7.71 16.63
C SER A 42 13.56 7.78 16.66
N THR A 43 12.97 7.79 17.86
CA THR A 43 11.51 7.91 18.02
C THR A 43 10.97 9.25 17.51
N LEU A 44 11.62 10.37 17.86
CA LEU A 44 11.20 11.71 17.43
C LEU A 44 11.29 11.86 15.91
N VAL A 45 12.39 11.42 15.31
CA VAL A 45 12.61 11.46 13.86
C VAL A 45 11.61 10.52 13.14
N THR A 46 11.25 9.39 13.74
CA THR A 46 10.18 8.53 13.21
C THR A 46 8.83 9.24 13.19
N ASN A 47 8.50 10.01 14.23
CA ASN A 47 7.26 10.79 14.24
C ASN A 47 7.27 11.89 13.16
N LYS A 48 8.42 12.52 12.90
CA LYS A 48 8.56 13.44 11.77
C LYS A 48 8.30 12.76 10.42
N SER A 49 8.87 11.57 10.21
CA SER A 49 8.60 10.75 9.01
C SER A 49 7.09 10.49 8.85
N MET A 50 6.42 10.13 9.94
CA MET A 50 4.97 9.96 9.95
C MET A 50 4.21 11.23 9.55
N CYS A 51 4.61 12.40 10.07
CA CYS A 51 3.99 13.68 9.68
C CYS A 51 4.20 13.99 8.20
N TYR A 52 5.41 13.81 7.67
CA TYR A 52 5.67 14.01 6.24
C TYR A 52 4.84 13.05 5.37
N GLY A 53 4.70 11.79 5.79
CA GLY A 53 3.83 10.84 5.09
C GLY A 53 2.35 11.24 5.13
N LYS A 54 1.88 11.88 6.20
CA LYS A 54 0.51 12.43 6.27
C LYS A 54 0.30 13.65 5.38
N LEU A 55 1.38 14.38 5.08
CA LEU A 55 1.38 15.51 4.14
C LEU A 55 1.61 15.07 2.66
N GLY A 56 1.86 13.78 2.42
CA GLY A 56 2.20 13.25 1.09
C GLY A 56 3.62 13.60 0.63
N SER A 57 4.49 14.13 1.50
CA SER A 57 5.89 14.44 1.19
C SER A 57 6.77 13.20 1.39
N TRP A 58 6.64 12.22 0.50
CA TRP A 58 7.21 10.88 0.68
C TRP A 58 8.75 10.85 0.69
N GLU A 59 9.41 11.72 -0.08
CA GLU A 59 10.88 11.83 -0.10
C GLU A 59 11.42 12.31 1.26
N MET A 60 10.72 13.27 1.88
CA MET A 60 11.06 13.75 3.22
C MET A 60 10.73 12.70 4.28
N ALA A 61 9.61 11.98 4.11
CA ALA A 61 9.24 10.87 4.98
C ALA A 61 10.30 9.76 4.96
N GLU A 62 10.79 9.40 3.78
CA GLU A 62 11.86 8.42 3.60
C GLU A 62 13.14 8.89 4.30
N ARG A 63 13.57 10.13 4.04
CA ARG A 63 14.81 10.69 4.61
C ARG A 63 14.79 10.66 6.14
N GLU A 64 13.69 11.09 6.75
CA GLU A 64 13.57 11.03 8.20
C GLU A 64 13.50 9.58 8.70
N ALA A 65 12.79 8.67 8.02
CA ALA A 65 12.77 7.27 8.41
C ALA A 65 14.17 6.63 8.38
N GLN A 66 14.96 6.87 7.32
CA GLN A 66 16.35 6.42 7.22
C GLN A 66 17.22 7.00 8.33
N ARG A 67 17.05 8.28 8.66
CA ARG A 67 17.76 8.92 9.77
C ARG A 67 17.38 8.30 11.12
N ALA A 68 16.11 7.94 11.32
CA ALA A 68 15.68 7.21 12.52
C ALA A 68 16.31 5.81 12.60
N LEU A 69 16.43 5.11 11.46
CA LEU A 69 17.09 3.80 11.37
C LEU A 69 18.60 3.87 11.57
N ALA A 70 19.25 4.97 11.18
CA ALA A 70 20.66 5.20 11.48
C ALA A 70 20.93 5.39 12.99
N LEU A 71 19.93 5.85 13.75
CA LEU A 71 19.99 6.04 15.19
C LEU A 71 19.62 4.77 15.98
N ASN A 72 18.58 4.07 15.54
CA ASN A 72 18.19 2.75 16.04
C ASN A 72 17.67 1.92 14.86
N ASP A 73 18.48 0.95 14.46
CA ASP A 73 18.25 0.12 13.29
C ASP A 73 17.20 -1.00 13.55
N ARG A 74 16.77 -1.16 14.80
CA ARG A 74 15.71 -2.10 15.24
C ARG A 74 14.37 -1.41 15.50
N ASN A 75 14.26 -0.11 15.27
CA ASN A 75 13.02 0.62 15.49
C ASN A 75 11.95 0.20 14.46
N LEU A 76 11.04 -0.69 14.86
CA LEU A 76 10.00 -1.26 14.01
C LEU A 76 9.09 -0.19 13.37
N LYS A 77 8.81 0.92 14.08
CA LYS A 77 8.03 2.04 13.54
C LYS A 77 8.79 2.73 12.41
N ALA A 78 10.09 2.98 12.59
CA ALA A 78 10.93 3.56 11.55
C ALA A 78 11.01 2.65 10.32
N ILE A 79 11.16 1.34 10.51
CA ILE A 79 11.16 0.35 9.41
C ILE A 79 9.84 0.39 8.65
N TYR A 80 8.70 0.38 9.35
CA TYR A 80 7.38 0.48 8.75
C TYR A 80 7.21 1.77 7.94
N HIS A 81 7.62 2.92 8.50
CA HIS A 81 7.51 4.20 7.79
C HIS A 81 8.45 4.32 6.60
N TYR A 82 9.65 3.73 6.70
CA TYR A 82 10.57 3.62 5.57
C TYR A 82 9.96 2.78 4.45
N GLY A 83 9.52 1.55 4.75
CA GLY A 83 8.88 0.67 3.77
C GLY A 83 7.65 1.31 3.13
N LYS A 84 6.82 1.99 3.93
CA LYS A 84 5.67 2.74 3.41
C LYS A 84 6.08 3.87 2.46
N ALA A 85 7.08 4.67 2.82
CA ALA A 85 7.58 5.73 1.95
C ALA A 85 8.14 5.16 0.63
N CYS A 86 8.87 4.05 0.68
CA CYS A 86 9.38 3.35 -0.50
C CYS A 86 8.25 2.87 -1.43
N ILE A 87 7.15 2.33 -0.89
CA ILE A 87 5.96 1.94 -1.69
C ILE A 87 5.41 3.15 -2.44
N GLU A 88 5.17 4.26 -1.74
CA GLU A 88 4.57 5.47 -2.33
C GLU A 88 5.50 6.15 -3.35
N LEU A 89 6.82 5.94 -3.22
CA LEU A 89 7.83 6.37 -4.20
C LEU A 89 8.01 5.36 -5.36
N GLY A 90 7.28 4.25 -5.39
CA GLY A 90 7.36 3.22 -6.42
C GLY A 90 8.60 2.31 -6.35
N ARG A 91 9.35 2.37 -5.24
CA ARG A 91 10.55 1.58 -4.93
C ARG A 91 10.16 0.32 -4.15
N PHE A 92 9.49 -0.61 -4.83
CA PHE A 92 8.88 -1.76 -4.19
C PHE A 92 9.89 -2.79 -3.68
N GLU A 93 11.04 -2.91 -4.35
CA GLU A 93 12.10 -3.84 -3.97
C GLU A 93 12.72 -3.44 -2.61
N ASP A 94 13.03 -2.14 -2.45
CA ASP A 94 13.52 -1.58 -1.17
C ASP A 94 12.47 -1.68 -0.05
N ALA A 95 11.20 -1.48 -0.40
CA ALA A 95 10.10 -1.64 0.55
C ALA A 95 9.97 -3.07 1.05
N GLU A 96 10.01 -4.07 0.16
CA GLU A 96 9.90 -5.48 0.51
C GLU A 96 11.08 -5.93 1.37
N GLU A 97 12.31 -5.51 1.05
CA GLU A 97 13.48 -5.77 1.88
C GLU A 97 13.31 -5.21 3.30
N ALA A 98 12.89 -3.94 3.42
CA ALA A 98 12.66 -3.30 4.70
C ALA A 98 11.58 -4.02 5.52
N ILE A 99 10.45 -4.38 4.90
CA ILE A 99 9.35 -5.08 5.57
C ILE A 99 9.78 -6.47 6.04
N CYS A 100 10.50 -7.23 5.21
CA CYS A 100 11.06 -8.52 5.56
C CYS A 100 12.06 -8.42 6.71
N ARG A 101 12.89 -7.38 6.72
CA ARG A 101 13.78 -7.07 7.86
C ARG A 101 12.98 -6.74 9.12
N GLY A 102 11.92 -5.93 9.03
CA GLY A 102 11.05 -5.63 10.16
C GLY A 102 10.44 -6.88 10.79
N LYS A 103 9.98 -7.82 9.96
CA LYS A 103 9.45 -9.13 10.39
C LYS A 103 10.52 -9.99 11.08
N SER A 104 11.75 -10.01 10.59
CA SER A 104 12.83 -10.82 11.18
C SER A 104 13.31 -10.29 12.54
N LEU A 105 13.07 -9.01 12.82
CA LEU A 105 13.42 -8.37 14.09
C LEU A 105 12.37 -8.56 15.20
N LEU A 106 11.20 -9.13 14.90
CA LEU A 106 10.13 -9.35 15.88
C LEU A 106 10.56 -10.36 16.95
N ALA A 107 10.72 -9.89 18.18
CA ALA A 107 11.13 -10.73 19.29
C ALA A 107 10.02 -11.69 19.71
N VAL A 108 10.38 -12.94 20.04
CA VAL A 108 9.43 -14.02 20.36
C VAL A 108 8.52 -13.67 21.55
N ASN A 109 9.04 -12.92 22.52
CA ASN A 109 8.37 -12.57 23.78
C ASN A 109 7.79 -11.14 23.82
N ASP A 110 7.77 -10.44 22.68
CA ASP A 110 7.20 -9.09 22.62
C ASP A 110 5.67 -9.14 22.65
N ARG A 111 5.06 -8.37 23.54
CA ARG A 111 3.60 -8.24 23.66
C ARG A 111 2.99 -7.62 22.40
N GLU A 112 3.73 -6.75 21.72
CA GLU A 112 3.30 -6.10 20.48
C GLU A 112 3.59 -6.94 19.23
N ARG A 113 4.25 -8.11 19.37
CA ARG A 113 4.66 -8.95 18.24
C ARG A 113 3.53 -9.21 17.25
N LYS A 114 2.38 -9.68 17.73
CA LYS A 114 1.24 -10.01 16.86
C LYS A 114 0.72 -8.79 16.10
N ASN A 115 0.75 -7.61 16.73
CA ASN A 115 0.30 -6.37 16.11
C ASN A 115 1.26 -5.99 14.98
N TRP A 116 2.56 -5.96 15.26
CA TRP A 116 3.58 -5.65 14.26
C TRP A 116 3.64 -6.68 13.13
N GLU A 117 3.50 -7.96 13.43
CA GLU A 117 3.41 -9.03 12.44
C GLU A 117 2.24 -8.78 11.49
N THR A 118 1.05 -8.48 12.03
CA THR A 118 -0.13 -8.14 11.23
C THR A 118 0.11 -6.89 10.38
N THR A 119 0.71 -5.84 10.97
CA THR A 119 1.01 -4.58 10.29
C THR A 119 1.99 -4.78 9.13
N PHE A 120 3.08 -5.52 9.33
CA PHE A 120 4.04 -5.79 8.27
C PHE A 120 3.47 -6.69 7.18
N VAL A 121 2.66 -7.69 7.52
CA VAL A 121 1.98 -8.54 6.52
C VAL A 121 1.02 -7.71 5.67
N GLN A 122 0.23 -6.82 6.28
CA GLN A 122 -0.65 -5.92 5.54
C GLN A 122 0.13 -4.96 4.63
N LEU A 123 1.24 -4.40 5.12
CA LEU A 123 2.09 -3.51 4.32
C LEU A 123 2.74 -4.26 3.15
N LEU A 124 3.18 -5.51 3.36
CA LEU A 124 3.77 -6.35 2.31
C LEU A 124 2.76 -6.65 1.20
N ARG A 125 1.53 -7.02 1.55
CA ARG A 125 0.46 -7.25 0.56
C ARG A 125 0.14 -5.98 -0.24
N HIS A 126 0.12 -4.84 0.44
CA HIS A 126 -0.06 -3.56 -0.22
C HIS A 126 1.08 -3.25 -1.21
N CYS A 127 2.34 -3.47 -0.79
CA CYS A 127 3.52 -3.34 -1.64
C CYS A 127 3.41 -4.20 -2.89
N ARG A 128 3.09 -5.49 -2.73
CA ARG A 128 2.98 -6.45 -3.83
C ARG A 128 1.86 -6.09 -4.81
N LYS A 129 0.69 -5.69 -4.32
CA LYS A 129 -0.39 -5.21 -5.19
C LYS A 129 0.04 -3.99 -6.00
N GLN A 130 0.70 -2.99 -5.37
CA GLN A 130 1.17 -1.81 -6.09
C GLN A 130 2.24 -2.17 -7.14
N ALA A 131 3.17 -3.06 -6.81
CA ALA A 131 4.19 -3.57 -7.73
C ALA A 131 3.57 -4.26 -8.94
N TRP A 132 2.64 -5.18 -8.70
CA TRP A 132 1.89 -5.86 -9.75
C TRP A 132 1.15 -4.87 -10.65
N THR A 133 0.43 -3.90 -10.08
CA THR A 133 -0.29 -2.86 -10.84
C THR A 133 0.66 -2.03 -11.71
N ARG A 134 1.85 -1.65 -11.20
CA ARG A 134 2.89 -0.96 -11.98
C ARG A 134 3.31 -1.80 -13.17
N ASP A 135 3.58 -3.09 -12.94
CA ASP A 135 4.18 -3.97 -13.95
C ASP A 135 3.17 -4.38 -15.03
N VAL A 136 1.91 -4.57 -14.65
CA VAL A 136 0.79 -4.72 -15.59
C VAL A 136 0.63 -3.45 -16.42
N SER A 137 0.60 -2.26 -15.81
CA SER A 137 0.46 -0.99 -16.54
C SER A 137 1.61 -0.77 -17.54
N LYS A 138 2.86 -1.01 -17.12
CA LYS A 138 4.04 -0.94 -18.01
C LYS A 138 3.95 -1.95 -19.15
N SER A 139 3.49 -3.17 -18.86
CA SER A 139 3.32 -4.19 -19.88
C SER A 139 2.24 -3.82 -20.89
N ARG A 140 1.12 -3.26 -20.42
CA ARG A 140 0.05 -2.78 -21.29
C ARG A 140 0.52 -1.65 -22.20
N ALA A 141 1.21 -0.66 -21.65
CA ALA A 141 1.78 0.44 -22.43
C ALA A 141 2.74 -0.05 -23.53
N ARG A 142 3.61 -1.03 -23.22
CA ARG A 142 4.49 -1.66 -24.22
C ARG A 142 3.71 -2.43 -25.29
N ASN A 143 2.66 -3.14 -24.90
CA ASN A 143 1.81 -3.86 -25.84
C ASN A 143 1.05 -2.89 -26.76
N ASP A 144 0.52 -1.80 -26.23
CA ASP A 144 -0.18 -0.76 -27.01
C ASP A 144 0.74 -0.12 -28.04
N GLU A 145 1.99 0.18 -27.66
CA GLU A 145 3.01 0.69 -28.57
C GLU A 145 3.36 -0.33 -29.68
N ALA A 146 3.60 -1.59 -29.30
CA ALA A 146 3.89 -2.66 -30.25
C ALA A 146 2.72 -2.91 -31.22
N ARG A 147 1.48 -2.85 -30.73
CA ARG A 147 0.27 -2.94 -31.57
C ARG A 147 0.18 -1.78 -32.54
N ALA A 148 0.44 -0.55 -32.09
CA ALA A 148 0.44 0.62 -32.96
C ALA A 148 1.47 0.49 -34.09
N VAL A 149 2.66 -0.06 -33.81
CA VAL A 149 3.67 -0.38 -34.83
C VAL A 149 3.15 -1.45 -35.80
N ALA A 150 2.59 -2.55 -35.28
CA ALA A 150 2.08 -3.65 -36.09
C ALA A 150 0.96 -3.20 -37.04
N VAL A 151 0.04 -2.34 -36.59
CA VAL A 151 -1.02 -1.77 -37.42
C VAL A 151 -0.44 -0.91 -38.55
N ARG A 152 0.55 -0.04 -38.27
CA ARG A 152 1.20 0.76 -39.32
C ARG A 152 1.87 -0.11 -40.38
N LEU A 153 2.60 -1.15 -39.95
CA LEU A 153 3.23 -2.09 -40.87
C LEU A 153 2.21 -2.85 -41.73
N LEU A 154 1.01 -3.12 -41.19
CA LEU A 154 -0.08 -3.76 -41.91
C LEU A 154 -0.60 -2.89 -43.06
N ASP A 155 -0.69 -1.58 -42.82
CA ASP A 155 -1.12 -0.58 -43.81
C ASP A 155 -0.05 -0.39 -44.91
N GLU A 156 1.22 -0.25 -44.52
CA GLU A 156 2.36 -0.12 -45.43
C GLU A 156 2.53 -1.36 -46.33
N ASN A 157 2.19 -2.55 -45.82
CA ASN A 157 2.33 -3.82 -46.52
C ASN A 157 0.99 -4.36 -47.05
N SER A 158 0.05 -3.48 -47.38
CA SER A 158 -1.30 -3.85 -47.85
C SER A 158 -1.34 -4.86 -49.00
N SER A 159 -0.36 -4.83 -49.90
CA SER A 159 -0.26 -5.71 -51.08
C SER A 159 0.53 -7.00 -50.82
N ASN A 160 1.28 -7.11 -49.72
CA ASN A 160 2.10 -8.27 -49.41
C ASN A 160 1.35 -9.22 -48.45
N GLN A 161 0.64 -10.19 -49.03
CA GLN A 161 -0.20 -11.12 -48.27
C GLN A 161 0.57 -11.98 -47.26
N GLN A 162 1.83 -12.32 -47.55
CA GLN A 162 2.65 -13.10 -46.63
C GLN A 162 3.01 -12.29 -45.38
N VAL A 163 3.46 -11.03 -45.57
CA VAL A 163 3.79 -10.12 -44.46
C VAL A 163 2.56 -9.81 -43.62
N ARG A 164 1.41 -9.54 -44.25
CA ARG A 164 0.14 -9.32 -43.53
C ARG A 164 -0.22 -10.48 -42.61
N ARG A 165 -0.16 -11.73 -43.10
CA ARG A 165 -0.47 -12.92 -42.28
C ARG A 165 0.41 -13.02 -41.03
N ILE A 166 1.69 -12.68 -41.16
CA ILE A 166 2.65 -12.70 -40.03
C ILE A 166 2.24 -11.64 -39.00
N ILE A 167 1.98 -10.40 -39.44
CA ILE A 167 1.58 -9.30 -38.57
C ILE A 167 0.24 -9.58 -37.88
N GLU A 168 -0.76 -10.08 -38.61
CA GLU A 168 -2.06 -10.47 -38.05
C GLU A 168 -1.92 -11.58 -37.00
N THR A 169 -0.98 -12.51 -37.20
CA THR A 169 -0.69 -13.57 -36.21
C THR A 169 -0.04 -12.99 -34.95
N ALA A 170 0.86 -12.02 -35.10
CA ALA A 170 1.47 -11.31 -33.97
C ALA A 170 0.43 -10.49 -33.18
N LEU A 171 -0.47 -9.79 -33.87
CA LEU A 171 -1.58 -9.05 -33.25
C LEU A 171 -2.48 -9.98 -32.41
N ARG A 172 -2.85 -11.15 -32.94
CA ARG A 172 -3.60 -12.15 -32.18
C ARG A 172 -2.85 -12.66 -30.95
N HIS A 173 -1.53 -12.83 -31.04
CA HIS A 173 -0.72 -13.18 -29.87
C HIS A 173 -0.75 -12.08 -28.81
N PHE A 174 -0.76 -10.81 -29.21
CA PHE A 174 -0.91 -9.71 -28.26
C PHE A 174 -2.28 -9.72 -27.57
N ASP A 175 -3.36 -10.04 -28.30
CA ASP A 175 -4.69 -10.18 -27.70
C ASP A 175 -4.70 -11.27 -26.60
N VAL A 176 -4.15 -12.45 -26.89
CA VAL A 176 -4.07 -13.57 -25.92
C VAL A 176 -3.24 -13.20 -24.68
N LEU A 177 -2.11 -12.49 -24.86
CA LEU A 177 -1.27 -12.05 -23.76
C LEU A 177 -1.92 -10.96 -22.90
N GLU A 178 -2.82 -10.16 -23.47
CA GLU A 178 -3.59 -9.17 -22.72
C GLU A 178 -4.70 -9.85 -21.92
N GLU A 179 -5.40 -10.80 -22.52
CA GLU A 179 -6.42 -11.63 -21.84
C GLU A 179 -5.83 -12.41 -20.65
N SER A 180 -4.60 -12.93 -20.77
CA SER A 180 -3.96 -13.65 -19.67
C SER A 180 -3.65 -12.78 -18.44
N LYS A 181 -3.69 -11.45 -18.59
CA LYS A 181 -3.48 -10.49 -17.49
C LYS A 181 -4.78 -9.91 -16.94
N HIS A 182 -5.93 -10.38 -17.44
CA HIS A 182 -7.23 -10.01 -16.92
C HIS A 182 -7.38 -10.51 -15.49
N VAL A 183 -7.83 -9.62 -14.59
CA VAL A 183 -8.12 -9.98 -13.20
C VAL A 183 -9.49 -10.65 -13.14
N PRO A 184 -9.60 -11.89 -12.63
CA PRO A 184 -10.90 -12.52 -12.44
C PRO A 184 -11.82 -11.68 -11.54
N GLU A 185 -13.09 -11.50 -11.94
CA GLU A 185 -14.04 -10.62 -11.24
C GLU A 185 -14.21 -10.95 -9.75
N HIS A 186 -14.14 -12.22 -9.38
CA HIS A 186 -14.28 -12.67 -7.99
C HIS A 186 -13.10 -12.26 -7.08
N LEU A 187 -11.97 -11.82 -7.67
CA LEU A 187 -10.83 -11.25 -6.93
C LEU A 187 -10.92 -9.72 -6.80
N LEU A 188 -11.92 -9.09 -7.42
CA LEU A 188 -12.11 -7.64 -7.41
C LEU A 188 -13.06 -7.19 -6.30
N CYS A 189 -12.67 -6.13 -5.61
CA CYS A 189 -13.55 -5.41 -4.69
C CYS A 189 -14.66 -4.69 -5.45
N PRO A 190 -15.95 -4.94 -5.15
CA PRO A 190 -17.07 -4.28 -5.85
C PRO A 190 -17.13 -2.76 -5.68
N ILE A 191 -16.46 -2.20 -4.65
CA ILE A 191 -16.41 -0.75 -4.41
C ILE A 191 -15.20 -0.12 -5.11
N LEU A 192 -14.02 -0.75 -4.99
CA LEU A 192 -12.78 -0.18 -5.51
C LEU A 192 -12.50 -0.56 -6.97
N MET A 193 -13.10 -1.65 -7.45
CA MET A 193 -12.80 -2.28 -8.75
C MET A 193 -11.32 -2.66 -8.92
N GLU A 194 -10.68 -3.05 -7.81
CA GLU A 194 -9.29 -3.48 -7.74
C GLU A 194 -9.18 -4.82 -7.00
N VAL A 195 -8.08 -5.55 -7.20
CA VAL A 195 -7.76 -6.78 -6.46
C VAL A 195 -7.81 -6.52 -4.94
N PHE A 196 -8.42 -7.42 -4.17
CA PHE A 196 -8.44 -7.29 -2.71
C PHE A 196 -7.03 -7.35 -2.08
N ILE A 197 -6.83 -6.60 -1.00
CA ILE A 197 -5.69 -6.74 -0.07
C ILE A 197 -6.16 -7.31 1.26
N ASP A 198 -7.23 -6.74 1.82
CA ASP A 198 -7.82 -7.15 3.10
C ASP A 198 -9.34 -7.35 2.92
N PRO A 199 -9.74 -8.43 2.20
CA PRO A 199 -11.13 -8.71 1.96
C PRO A 199 -11.85 -9.05 3.27
N VAL A 200 -12.97 -8.37 3.50
CA VAL A 200 -13.91 -8.64 4.57
C VAL A 200 -15.24 -9.07 4.02
N VAL A 201 -15.88 -10.03 4.69
CA VAL A 201 -17.18 -10.57 4.33
C VAL A 201 -18.23 -10.08 5.33
N ILE A 202 -19.37 -9.62 4.80
CA ILE A 202 -20.55 -9.34 5.62
C ILE A 202 -21.26 -10.66 5.89
N ALA A 203 -21.31 -11.10 7.15
CA ALA A 203 -21.77 -12.44 7.53
C ALA A 203 -23.22 -12.75 7.10
N LYS A 204 -24.09 -11.73 7.06
CA LYS A 204 -25.50 -11.90 6.68
C LYS A 204 -25.72 -12.15 5.20
N THR A 205 -24.86 -11.62 4.33
CA THR A 205 -25.08 -11.59 2.88
C THR A 205 -24.04 -12.39 2.11
N GLY A 206 -22.88 -12.66 2.72
CA GLY A 206 -21.76 -13.34 2.07
C GLY A 206 -20.97 -12.45 1.11
N ASN A 207 -21.38 -11.19 0.91
CA ASN A 207 -20.69 -10.26 0.03
C ASN A 207 -19.35 -9.83 0.65
N SER A 208 -18.31 -9.80 -0.18
CA SER A 208 -16.96 -9.40 0.22
C SER A 208 -16.57 -8.03 -0.32
N PHE A 209 -15.89 -7.24 0.50
CA PHE A 209 -15.43 -5.88 0.20
C PHE A 209 -14.02 -5.67 0.75
N GLU A 210 -13.28 -4.74 0.17
CA GLU A 210 -12.02 -4.28 0.76
C GLU A 210 -12.34 -3.60 2.09
N ARG A 211 -11.64 -3.95 3.18
CA ARG A 211 -11.96 -3.43 4.52
C ARG A 211 -12.01 -1.91 4.54
N SER A 212 -11.01 -1.24 4.00
CA SER A 212 -10.95 0.23 3.98
C SER A 212 -12.13 0.87 3.25
N ALA A 213 -12.58 0.26 2.14
CA ALA A 213 -13.70 0.73 1.36
C ALA A 213 -15.04 0.53 2.08
N LEU A 214 -15.23 -0.63 2.71
CA LEU A 214 -16.43 -0.90 3.51
C LEU A 214 -16.52 0.02 4.72
N MET A 215 -15.42 0.23 5.44
CA MET A 215 -15.41 1.14 6.61
C MET A 215 -15.74 2.58 6.20
N LYS A 216 -15.19 3.07 5.08
CA LYS A 216 -15.54 4.38 4.53
C LYS A 216 -17.01 4.49 4.14
N HIS A 217 -17.58 3.41 3.57
CA HIS A 217 -19.02 3.35 3.29
C HIS A 217 -19.85 3.45 4.58
N VAL A 218 -19.47 2.71 5.62
CA VAL A 218 -20.17 2.72 6.91
C VAL A 218 -20.14 4.12 7.54
N GLU A 219 -18.99 4.79 7.52
CA GLU A 219 -18.84 6.15 8.05
C GLU A 219 -19.69 7.18 7.31
N GLY A 220 -19.80 7.07 5.98
CA GLY A 220 -20.53 8.05 5.16
C GLY A 220 -22.03 7.78 5.00
N ASN A 221 -22.42 6.50 4.92
CA ASN A 221 -23.77 6.09 4.52
C ASN A 221 -24.52 5.33 5.62
N GLY A 222 -23.81 4.75 6.60
CA GLY A 222 -24.38 3.88 7.62
C GLY A 222 -24.09 2.40 7.40
N ALA A 223 -24.47 1.58 8.39
CA ALA A 223 -24.11 0.17 8.47
C ALA A 223 -25.06 -0.75 7.68
N PHE A 224 -24.98 -0.70 6.35
CA PHE A 224 -25.68 -1.62 5.46
C PHE A 224 -24.78 -2.10 4.31
N ASP A 225 -25.09 -3.28 3.78
CA ASP A 225 -24.36 -3.87 2.66
C ASP A 225 -24.49 -2.98 1.40
N PRO A 226 -23.38 -2.51 0.80
CA PRO A 226 -23.41 -1.65 -0.38
C PRO A 226 -24.18 -2.22 -1.58
N LEU A 227 -24.22 -3.54 -1.74
CA LEU A 227 -24.88 -4.24 -2.85
C LEU A 227 -26.33 -4.57 -2.52
N SER A 228 -26.56 -5.29 -1.42
CA SER A 228 -27.88 -5.83 -1.07
C SER A 228 -28.74 -4.89 -0.21
N ARG A 229 -28.14 -3.83 0.34
CA ARG A 229 -28.76 -2.88 1.28
C ARG A 229 -29.22 -3.50 2.60
N VAL A 230 -28.83 -4.74 2.89
CA VAL A 230 -29.15 -5.40 4.16
C VAL A 230 -28.35 -4.78 5.30
N PRO A 231 -28.99 -4.35 6.41
CA PRO A 231 -28.29 -3.79 7.55
C PRO A 231 -27.51 -4.86 8.32
N PHE A 232 -26.31 -4.49 8.78
CA PHE A 232 -25.42 -5.39 9.54
C PHE A 232 -24.85 -4.69 10.79
N ASP A 233 -24.41 -5.50 11.76
CA ASP A 233 -23.71 -4.99 12.93
C ASP A 233 -22.23 -4.78 12.60
N VAL A 234 -21.70 -3.58 12.82
CA VAL A 234 -20.30 -3.26 12.43
C VAL A 234 -19.29 -4.07 13.24
N ASN A 235 -19.61 -4.39 14.49
CA ASN A 235 -18.66 -5.03 15.41
C ASN A 235 -18.62 -6.56 15.25
N HIS A 236 -19.75 -7.18 14.94
CA HIS A 236 -19.89 -8.65 14.89
C HIS A 236 -20.38 -9.18 13.54
N GLY A 237 -20.81 -8.31 12.63
CA GLY A 237 -21.33 -8.66 11.31
C GLY A 237 -20.29 -8.71 10.20
N ILE A 238 -19.03 -8.37 10.49
CA ILE A 238 -17.92 -8.34 9.53
C ILE A 238 -16.85 -9.36 9.94
N GLY A 239 -16.56 -10.30 9.05
CA GLY A 239 -15.45 -11.27 9.19
C GLY A 239 -14.34 -11.00 8.18
N THR A 240 -13.12 -11.47 8.44
CA THR A 240 -12.05 -11.48 7.43
C THR A 240 -12.23 -12.67 6.51
N ASN A 241 -12.25 -12.46 5.19
CA ASN A 241 -12.34 -13.55 4.23
C ASN A 241 -10.93 -14.08 3.91
N ILE A 242 -10.45 -15.01 4.74
CA ILE A 242 -9.09 -15.56 4.65
C ILE A 242 -8.87 -16.25 3.30
N ALA A 243 -9.81 -17.07 2.85
CA ALA A 243 -9.67 -17.80 1.59
C ALA A 243 -9.55 -16.87 0.37
N LEU A 244 -10.37 -15.83 0.31
CA LEU A 244 -10.29 -14.83 -0.76
C LEU A 244 -8.97 -14.03 -0.70
N ARG A 245 -8.52 -13.70 0.51
CA ARG A 245 -7.24 -13.00 0.70
C ARG A 245 -6.07 -13.85 0.19
N ASP A 246 -6.04 -15.12 0.54
CA ASP A 246 -4.97 -16.03 0.12
C ASP A 246 -5.02 -16.28 -1.39
N ALA A 247 -6.22 -16.33 -1.99
CA ALA A 247 -6.39 -16.40 -3.44
C ALA A 247 -5.88 -15.14 -4.16
N CYS A 248 -6.17 -13.95 -3.63
CA CYS A 248 -5.64 -12.69 -4.16
C CYS A 248 -4.12 -12.61 -4.02
N GLU A 249 -3.57 -13.03 -2.88
CA GLU A 249 -2.12 -13.06 -2.64
C GLU A 249 -1.43 -13.99 -3.65
N HIS A 250 -1.97 -15.19 -3.88
CA HIS A 250 -1.47 -16.12 -4.89
C HIS A 250 -1.54 -15.54 -6.31
N PHE A 251 -2.64 -14.87 -6.67
CA PHE A 251 -2.80 -14.24 -7.98
C PHE A 251 -1.77 -13.13 -8.24
N LEU A 252 -1.45 -12.32 -7.21
CA LEU A 252 -0.47 -11.23 -7.33
C LEU A 252 0.99 -11.72 -7.43
N GLU A 253 1.26 -12.97 -7.08
CA GLU A 253 2.59 -13.59 -7.18
C GLU A 253 2.86 -14.27 -8.54
N GLN A 254 1.86 -14.34 -9.43
CA GLN A 254 1.96 -14.95 -10.77
C GLN A 254 2.53 -14.01 -11.83
#